data_AF-A0A6A7GBW8-F1
#
_entry.id   AF-A0A6A7GBW8-F1
#
_cell.length_a   1.000
_cell.length_b   1.000
_cell.length_c   1.000
_cell.angle_alpha   90.00
_cell.angle_beta   90.00
_cell.angle_gamma   90.00
#
_symmetry.space_group_name_H-M   'P 1'
#
loop_
_entity.id
_entity.type
_entity.pdbx_description
1 polymer ?
#
loop_
_entity_poly.entity_id
_entity_poly.type
_entity_poly.pdbx_seq_one_letter_code
_entity_poly.pdbx_strand_id
1 'polypeptide(L)'
;MFTVVAFIVLAIVGVSNAQLLPGPFNIDAGGISVSGISAGGYAAQQFHIAYSSSLVGAGIVAGGPYYCARNDLLTALNQCMGSDLLIDVPALLGFAQSCANRGACDPLESLRQQKVWLFSGTQDSTVVPGVMRKLEEFYQALVEPQNIQSVFNVSSAHAWITDSYGNACGTSLTPYISNCGFNSAREILTLMYDLDPNQKIWSSARKQNIAQFSQPSYFPGTPQAAGLHQTGFLYIPTSCAQGALCRIHVSYHGCLMTQDLIQLQYVENSGLNQIAEQNNIIVFYPQAVASSFAPQNPNGCFDWWGFAGAGYAEKSGVQNAFVTTVINTLSGRKIF
;
A
#
# COMPACT_ATOMS: atom_id res chain seq x y z
N MET A 1 -16.69 28.29 62.62
CA MET A 1 -16.23 26.89 62.47
C MET A 1 -16.83 26.35 61.17
N PHE A 2 -16.12 26.48 60.05
CA PHE A 2 -16.42 25.77 58.80
C PHE A 2 -15.09 25.55 58.07
N THR A 3 -14.60 24.31 58.13
CA THR A 3 -13.38 23.88 57.45
C THR A 3 -13.80 23.37 56.07
N VAL A 4 -13.41 24.07 55.00
CA VAL A 4 -13.63 23.60 53.63
C VAL A 4 -12.50 22.64 53.28
N VAL A 5 -12.83 21.37 53.10
CA VAL A 5 -11.90 20.34 52.63
C VAL A 5 -11.97 20.30 51.11
N ALA A 6 -10.90 20.72 50.43
CA ALA A 6 -10.76 20.59 48.99
C ALA A 6 -10.34 19.17 48.63
N PHE A 7 -11.21 18.42 47.95
CA PHE A 7 -10.87 17.13 47.37
C PHE A 7 -10.15 17.34 46.03
N ILE A 8 -8.87 17.01 45.98
CA ILE A 8 -8.11 16.89 44.73
C ILE A 8 -8.50 15.56 44.10
N VAL A 9 -9.22 15.60 42.99
CA VAL A 9 -9.47 14.41 42.14
C VAL A 9 -8.23 14.24 41.26
N LEU A 10 -7.34 13.31 41.62
CA LEU A 10 -6.32 12.82 40.69
C LEU A 10 -7.03 12.02 39.59
N ALA A 11 -7.08 12.57 38.39
CA ALA A 11 -7.41 11.80 37.20
C ALA A 11 -6.28 10.80 36.94
N ILE A 12 -6.54 9.52 37.20
CA ILE A 12 -5.65 8.44 36.79
C ILE A 12 -5.75 8.36 35.26
N VAL A 13 -4.79 8.96 34.56
CA VAL A 13 -4.62 8.76 33.12
C VAL A 13 -4.16 7.32 32.94
N GLY A 14 -5.09 6.45 32.52
CA GLY A 14 -4.76 5.07 32.16
C GLY A 14 -3.73 5.07 31.05
N VAL A 15 -2.57 4.46 31.29
CA VAL A 15 -1.58 4.21 30.25
C VAL A 15 -2.19 3.17 29.31
N SER A 16 -2.66 3.61 28.15
CA SER A 16 -3.06 2.71 27.06
C SER A 16 -1.85 1.89 26.65
N ASN A 17 -1.82 0.59 27.01
CA ASN A 17 -0.81 -0.31 26.48
C ASN A 17 -0.95 -0.38 24.95
N ALA A 18 0.10 0.03 24.23
CA ALA A 18 0.13 -0.04 22.78
C ALA A 18 -0.06 -1.49 22.32
N GLN A 19 -1.06 -1.72 21.45
CA GLN A 19 -1.34 -3.06 20.93
C GLN A 19 -0.21 -3.50 19.98
N LEU A 20 0.53 -4.54 20.34
CA LEU A 20 1.59 -5.09 19.50
C LEU A 20 1.00 -5.88 18.32
N LEU A 21 1.80 -6.09 17.28
CA LEU A 21 1.49 -7.01 16.18
C LEU A 21 1.19 -8.40 16.74
N PRO A 22 0.09 -9.06 16.30
CA PRO A 22 -0.09 -10.48 16.54
C PRO A 22 0.96 -11.26 15.74
N GLY A 23 1.55 -12.30 16.34
CA GLY A 23 2.59 -13.11 15.69
C GLY A 23 3.71 -13.51 16.66
N PRO A 24 4.80 -14.12 16.15
CA PRO A 24 5.08 -14.37 14.74
C PRO A 24 4.18 -15.47 14.12
N PHE A 25 4.10 -15.48 12.80
CA PHE A 25 3.40 -16.48 11.98
C PHE A 25 4.40 -17.32 11.17
N ASN A 26 3.94 -18.47 10.67
CA ASN A 26 4.71 -19.30 9.74
C ASN A 26 4.68 -18.67 8.34
N ILE A 27 5.62 -17.79 8.03
CA ILE A 27 5.65 -17.01 6.78
C ILE A 27 6.60 -17.60 5.74
N ASP A 28 6.06 -17.80 4.54
CA ASP A 28 6.83 -18.04 3.32
C ASP A 28 7.55 -16.75 2.90
N ALA A 29 8.88 -16.72 3.03
CA ALA A 29 9.69 -15.57 2.66
C ALA A 29 9.70 -15.31 1.15
N GLY A 30 9.39 -16.33 0.33
CA GLY A 30 9.23 -16.18 -1.11
C GLY A 30 7.81 -15.78 -1.53
N GLY A 31 6.93 -15.43 -0.58
CA GLY A 31 5.50 -15.20 -0.81
C GLY A 31 5.03 -13.80 -0.43
N ILE A 32 5.83 -12.77 -0.66
CA ILE A 32 5.51 -11.39 -0.28
C ILE A 32 5.18 -10.57 -1.52
N SER A 33 4.03 -9.91 -1.55
CA SER A 33 3.62 -9.00 -2.64
C SER A 33 3.08 -7.69 -2.10
N VAL A 34 2.89 -6.71 -2.98
CA VAL A 34 2.41 -5.38 -2.61
C VAL A 34 1.37 -4.85 -3.60
N SER A 35 0.42 -4.04 -3.14
CA SER A 35 -0.46 -3.27 -4.00
C SER A 35 -0.88 -1.94 -3.37
N GLY A 36 -1.49 -1.08 -4.19
CA GLY A 36 -2.13 0.11 -3.68
C GLY A 36 -2.81 0.95 -4.75
N ILE A 37 -3.54 1.98 -4.30
CA ILE A 37 -4.26 2.95 -5.13
C ILE A 37 -3.70 4.36 -4.95
N SER A 38 -3.62 5.16 -6.01
CA SER A 38 -3.26 6.58 -5.92
C SER A 38 -1.85 6.77 -5.32
N ALA A 39 -1.69 7.63 -4.30
CA ALA A 39 -0.47 7.71 -3.50
C ALA A 39 -0.03 6.36 -2.90
N GLY A 40 -0.97 5.47 -2.55
CA GLY A 40 -0.67 4.10 -2.15
C GLY A 40 -0.17 3.24 -3.31
N GLY A 41 -0.61 3.51 -4.54
CA GLY A 41 -0.07 2.90 -5.76
C GLY A 41 1.38 3.33 -6.00
N TYR A 42 1.70 4.62 -5.83
CA TYR A 42 3.08 5.10 -5.83
C TYR A 42 3.93 4.46 -4.71
N ALA A 43 3.40 4.37 -3.48
CA ALA A 43 4.11 3.74 -2.37
C ALA A 43 4.36 2.24 -2.62
N ALA A 44 3.37 1.52 -3.15
CA ALA A 44 3.51 0.12 -3.54
C ALA A 44 4.60 -0.07 -4.60
N GLN A 45 4.61 0.80 -5.61
CA GLN A 45 5.58 0.82 -6.68
C GLN A 45 6.99 1.12 -6.14
N GLN A 46 7.14 2.10 -5.26
CA GLN A 46 8.41 2.45 -4.62
C GLN A 46 8.95 1.29 -3.79
N PHE A 47 8.09 0.66 -2.98
CA PHE A 47 8.46 -0.52 -2.18
C PHE A 47 8.87 -1.69 -3.07
N HIS A 48 8.16 -1.90 -4.18
CA HIS A 48 8.48 -2.93 -5.17
C HIS A 48 9.88 -2.76 -5.76
N ILE A 49 10.27 -1.55 -6.16
CA ILE A 49 11.61 -1.29 -6.72
C ILE A 49 12.69 -1.32 -5.63
N ALA A 50 12.43 -0.76 -4.44
CA ALA A 50 13.42 -0.68 -3.37
C ALA A 50 13.79 -2.06 -2.81
N TYR A 51 12.83 -2.96 -2.70
CA TYR A 51 12.96 -4.26 -2.03
C TYR A 51 12.62 -5.46 -2.94
N SER A 52 12.84 -5.33 -4.25
CA SER A 52 12.45 -6.33 -5.24
C SER A 52 13.02 -7.73 -4.97
N SER A 53 14.18 -7.89 -4.33
CA SER A 53 14.76 -9.22 -4.08
C SER A 53 13.91 -10.12 -3.18
N SER A 54 13.01 -9.54 -2.39
CA SER A 54 12.17 -10.27 -1.42
C SER A 54 10.69 -10.26 -1.79
N LEU A 55 10.33 -9.85 -3.01
CA LEU A 55 8.96 -9.73 -3.49
C LEU A 55 8.68 -10.65 -4.68
N VAL A 56 7.42 -11.07 -4.82
CA VAL A 56 6.93 -11.81 -5.99
C VAL A 56 6.32 -10.91 -7.05
N GLY A 57 5.94 -9.69 -6.68
CA GLY A 57 5.36 -8.73 -7.59
C GLY A 57 4.56 -7.60 -6.93
N ALA A 58 3.95 -6.77 -7.79
CA ALA A 58 3.15 -5.62 -7.38
C ALA A 58 1.87 -5.41 -8.22
N GLY A 59 0.81 -4.94 -7.56
CA GLY A 59 -0.44 -4.47 -8.17
C GLY A 59 -0.62 -2.96 -8.01
N ILE A 60 -0.61 -2.18 -9.10
CA ILE A 60 -0.66 -0.71 -9.04
C ILE A 60 -1.97 -0.21 -9.67
N VAL A 61 -2.81 0.43 -8.86
CA VAL A 61 -4.09 1.03 -9.29
C VAL A 61 -3.93 2.54 -9.31
N ALA A 62 -4.11 3.19 -10.46
CA ALA A 62 -4.04 4.64 -10.63
C ALA A 62 -2.89 5.33 -9.84
N GLY A 63 -1.69 4.74 -9.89
CA GLY A 63 -0.45 5.28 -9.33
C GLY A 63 0.42 5.88 -10.44
N GLY A 64 1.73 5.62 -10.42
CA GLY A 64 2.57 6.04 -11.54
C GLY A 64 4.04 5.65 -11.40
N PRO A 65 4.89 6.15 -12.31
CA PRO A 65 6.30 5.76 -12.43
C PRO A 65 7.14 5.97 -11.18
N TYR A 66 8.16 5.11 -11.02
CA TYR A 66 9.15 5.23 -9.95
C TYR A 66 9.73 6.63 -9.87
N TYR A 67 9.74 7.21 -8.67
CA TYR A 67 10.39 8.50 -8.41
C TYR A 67 9.87 9.66 -9.28
N CYS A 68 8.65 9.54 -9.84
CA CYS A 68 8.10 10.52 -10.78
C CYS A 68 8.12 11.96 -10.23
N ALA A 69 7.75 12.14 -8.96
CA ALA A 69 7.69 13.45 -8.32
C ALA A 69 9.07 14.11 -8.13
N ARG A 70 10.17 13.33 -8.14
CA ARG A 70 11.55 13.82 -8.00
C ARG A 70 11.76 14.78 -6.82
N ASN A 71 11.17 14.47 -5.66
CA ASN A 71 11.22 15.30 -4.46
C ASN A 71 10.55 16.69 -4.62
N ASP A 72 9.63 16.85 -5.56
CA ASP A 72 8.95 18.11 -5.85
C ASP A 72 7.43 17.94 -5.90
N LEU A 73 6.74 18.66 -5.01
CA LEU A 73 5.28 18.61 -4.90
C LEU A 73 4.58 19.14 -6.17
N LEU A 74 5.13 20.16 -6.83
CA LEU A 74 4.52 20.70 -8.04
C LEU A 74 4.63 19.72 -9.21
N THR A 75 5.75 19.02 -9.33
CA THR A 75 5.93 17.91 -10.26
C THR A 75 4.94 16.80 -9.95
N ALA A 76 4.80 16.43 -8.67
CA ALA A 76 3.83 15.43 -8.21
C ALA A 76 2.41 15.76 -8.68
N LEU A 77 1.91 16.96 -8.35
CA LEU A 77 0.54 17.38 -8.65
C LEU A 77 0.25 17.60 -10.13
N ASN A 78 1.26 17.95 -10.94
CA ASN A 78 1.08 18.21 -12.36
C ASN A 78 1.48 17.02 -13.24
N GLN A 79 2.77 16.68 -13.26
CA GLN A 79 3.33 15.70 -14.20
C GLN A 79 3.06 14.25 -13.80
N CYS A 80 2.77 13.99 -12.54
CA CYS A 80 2.56 12.63 -12.02
C CYS A 80 1.07 12.37 -11.70
N MET A 81 0.19 13.31 -12.04
CA MET A 81 -1.25 13.25 -11.79
C MET A 81 -2.04 13.76 -13.00
N GLY A 82 -1.97 15.07 -13.26
CA GLY A 82 -2.83 15.72 -14.25
C GLY A 82 -2.39 15.61 -15.71
N SER A 83 -1.14 15.22 -15.98
CA SER A 83 -0.59 15.12 -17.35
C SER A 83 0.64 14.23 -17.40
N ASP A 84 0.80 13.43 -18.45
CA ASP A 84 1.94 12.54 -18.68
C ASP A 84 3.01 13.11 -19.64
N LEU A 85 2.77 14.30 -20.20
CA LEU A 85 3.58 14.88 -21.29
C LEU A 85 5.07 15.06 -20.96
N LEU A 86 5.40 15.30 -19.69
CA LEU A 86 6.76 15.58 -19.23
C LEU A 86 7.37 14.45 -18.41
N ILE A 87 6.71 13.30 -18.34
CA ILE A 87 7.30 12.11 -17.70
C ILE A 87 8.34 11.50 -18.65
N ASP A 88 9.61 11.63 -18.25
CA ASP A 88 10.76 11.04 -18.93
C ASP A 88 11.12 9.68 -18.31
N VAL A 89 10.55 8.61 -18.87
CA VAL A 89 10.77 7.23 -18.39
C VAL A 89 12.26 6.82 -18.42
N PRO A 90 13.04 7.09 -19.48
CA PRO A 90 14.49 6.87 -19.47
C PRO A 90 15.21 7.53 -18.29
N ALA A 91 14.89 8.78 -17.94
CA ALA A 91 15.48 9.44 -16.77
C ALA A 91 15.10 8.74 -15.45
N LEU A 92 13.85 8.29 -15.31
CA LEU A 92 13.40 7.55 -14.13
C LEU A 92 14.06 6.18 -14.01
N LEU A 93 14.27 5.47 -15.13
CA LEU A 93 15.05 4.22 -15.18
C LEU A 93 16.51 4.49 -14.79
N GLY A 94 17.10 5.59 -15.24
CA GLY A 94 18.43 6.03 -14.82
C GLY A 94 18.54 6.24 -13.31
N PHE A 95 17.50 6.81 -12.69
CA PHE A 95 17.43 6.95 -11.23
C PHE A 95 17.32 5.58 -10.53
N ALA A 96 16.46 4.68 -11.01
CA ALA A 96 16.34 3.33 -10.48
C ALA A 96 17.68 2.56 -10.56
N GLN A 97 18.39 2.66 -11.68
CA GLN A 97 19.71 2.07 -11.85
C GLN A 97 20.73 2.66 -10.87
N SER A 98 20.72 3.98 -10.68
CA SER A 98 21.58 4.64 -9.69
C SER A 98 21.27 4.17 -8.26
N CYS A 99 20.00 3.99 -7.92
CA CYS A 99 19.57 3.46 -6.63
C CYS A 99 20.13 2.04 -6.39
N ALA A 100 19.98 1.15 -7.38
CA ALA A 100 20.51 -0.20 -7.35
C ALA A 100 22.04 -0.22 -7.23
N ASN A 101 22.75 0.58 -8.04
CA ASN A 101 24.22 0.66 -8.02
C ASN A 101 24.79 1.13 -6.67
N ARG A 102 24.05 1.96 -5.93
CA ARG A 102 24.42 2.41 -4.58
C ARG A 102 24.02 1.43 -3.48
N GLY A 103 23.32 0.34 -3.81
CA GLY A 103 22.71 -0.58 -2.84
C GLY A 103 21.54 0.03 -2.06
N ALA A 104 21.05 1.20 -2.47
CA ALA A 104 19.90 1.87 -1.87
C ALA A 104 18.56 1.26 -2.34
N CYS A 105 18.58 0.53 -3.45
CA CYS A 105 17.52 -0.36 -3.93
C CYS A 105 18.13 -1.75 -4.19
N ASP A 106 17.29 -2.75 -4.34
CA ASP A 106 17.72 -4.06 -4.82
C ASP A 106 18.18 -4.03 -6.29
N PRO A 107 18.99 -5.02 -6.73
CA PRO A 107 19.38 -5.14 -8.13
C PRO A 107 18.14 -5.24 -9.03
N LEU A 108 18.07 -4.44 -10.09
CA LEU A 108 16.89 -4.39 -10.96
C LEU A 108 16.63 -5.73 -11.66
N GLU A 109 17.65 -6.57 -11.83
CA GLU A 109 17.53 -7.93 -12.38
C GLU A 109 16.58 -8.82 -11.58
N SER A 110 16.38 -8.54 -10.28
CA SER A 110 15.41 -9.26 -9.44
C SER A 110 13.97 -9.02 -9.85
N LEU A 111 13.66 -7.96 -10.61
CA LEU A 111 12.32 -7.67 -11.13
C LEU A 111 11.98 -8.52 -12.35
N ARG A 112 12.97 -9.05 -13.08
CA ARG A 112 12.79 -9.64 -14.42
C ARG A 112 11.69 -10.71 -14.47
N GLN A 113 11.59 -11.54 -13.43
CA GLN A 113 10.61 -12.62 -13.33
C GLN A 113 9.42 -12.32 -12.42
N GLN A 114 9.36 -11.12 -11.82
CA GLN A 114 8.27 -10.72 -10.95
C GLN A 114 7.01 -10.38 -11.73
N LYS A 115 5.88 -10.44 -11.04
CA LYS A 115 4.58 -10.18 -11.60
C LYS A 115 4.18 -8.73 -11.40
N VAL A 116 3.64 -8.10 -12.43
CA VAL A 116 3.17 -6.71 -12.38
C VAL A 116 1.75 -6.65 -12.91
N TRP A 117 0.83 -6.17 -12.07
CA TRP A 117 -0.55 -5.90 -12.46
C TRP A 117 -0.83 -4.40 -12.41
N LEU A 118 -1.32 -3.81 -13.49
CA LEU A 118 -1.53 -2.37 -13.64
C LEU A 118 -2.99 -2.08 -13.96
N PHE A 119 -3.57 -1.06 -13.31
CA PHE A 119 -4.92 -0.61 -13.59
C PHE A 119 -5.04 0.90 -13.70
N SER A 120 -5.81 1.35 -14.69
CA SER A 120 -6.21 2.74 -14.86
C SER A 120 -7.62 2.80 -15.45
N GLY A 121 -8.50 3.56 -14.80
CA GLY A 121 -9.84 3.80 -15.30
C GLY A 121 -9.82 4.78 -16.47
N THR A 122 -10.58 4.51 -17.54
CA THR A 122 -10.57 5.40 -18.72
C THR A 122 -11.12 6.80 -18.45
N GLN A 123 -11.82 7.00 -17.32
CA GLN A 123 -12.38 8.28 -16.89
C GLN A 123 -11.64 8.87 -15.69
N ASP A 124 -10.48 8.32 -15.32
CA ASP A 124 -9.66 8.88 -14.23
C ASP A 124 -9.12 10.26 -14.63
N SER A 125 -9.57 11.29 -13.91
CA SER A 125 -9.12 12.68 -14.09
C SER A 125 -8.22 13.17 -12.95
N THR A 126 -7.85 12.29 -12.02
CA THR A 126 -6.98 12.59 -10.88
C THR A 126 -5.56 12.12 -11.15
N VAL A 127 -5.41 10.86 -11.55
CA VAL A 127 -4.17 10.31 -12.11
C VAL A 127 -4.51 9.84 -13.51
N VAL A 128 -4.28 10.72 -14.48
CA VAL A 128 -4.77 10.49 -15.84
C VAL A 128 -4.16 9.22 -16.45
N PRO A 129 -4.87 8.49 -17.32
CA PRO A 129 -4.40 7.20 -17.85
C PRO A 129 -3.02 7.22 -18.49
N GLY A 130 -2.61 8.35 -19.07
CA GLY A 130 -1.26 8.53 -19.61
C GLY A 130 -0.15 8.27 -18.59
N VAL A 131 -0.36 8.64 -17.32
CA VAL A 131 0.61 8.42 -16.23
C VAL A 131 0.81 6.91 -15.99
N MET A 132 -0.28 6.14 -15.97
CA MET A 132 -0.19 4.68 -15.83
C MET A 132 0.39 3.99 -17.07
N ARG A 133 0.22 4.55 -18.28
CA ARG A 133 0.94 4.07 -19.48
C ARG A 133 2.44 4.32 -19.37
N LYS A 134 2.86 5.45 -18.79
CA LYS A 134 4.28 5.70 -18.50
C LYS A 134 4.83 4.73 -17.45
N LEU A 135 4.02 4.30 -16.49
CA LEU A 135 4.41 3.25 -15.56
C LEU A 135 4.54 1.88 -16.25
N GLU A 136 3.64 1.56 -17.18
CA GLU A 136 3.77 0.36 -18.02
C GLU A 136 5.07 0.38 -18.84
N GLU A 137 5.39 1.51 -19.50
CA GLU A 137 6.65 1.71 -20.23
C GLU A 137 7.87 1.48 -19.31
N PHE A 138 7.83 2.01 -18.08
CA PHE A 138 8.87 1.80 -17.08
C PHE A 138 9.04 0.32 -16.73
N TYR A 139 7.95 -0.41 -16.46
CA TYR A 139 8.02 -1.83 -16.11
C TYR A 139 8.43 -2.72 -17.30
N GLN A 140 8.03 -2.39 -18.52
CA GLN A 140 8.44 -3.12 -19.74
C GLN A 140 9.96 -3.12 -19.96
N ALA A 141 10.67 -2.12 -19.41
CA ALA A 141 12.13 -2.09 -19.44
C ALA A 141 12.80 -3.01 -18.40
N LEU A 142 12.06 -3.47 -17.38
CA LEU A 142 12.61 -4.17 -16.21
C LEU A 142 12.06 -5.59 -16.02
N VAL A 143 10.86 -5.86 -16.55
CA VAL A 143 10.09 -7.09 -16.33
C VAL A 143 9.79 -7.76 -17.66
N GLU A 144 9.85 -9.08 -17.70
CA GLU A 144 9.48 -9.84 -18.90
C GLU A 144 8.01 -9.57 -19.30
N PRO A 145 7.71 -9.31 -20.58
CA PRO A 145 6.38 -8.89 -21.01
C PRO A 145 5.24 -9.82 -20.59
N GLN A 146 5.46 -11.14 -20.56
CA GLN A 146 4.46 -12.13 -20.12
C GLN A 146 4.07 -12.03 -18.64
N ASN A 147 4.86 -11.32 -17.83
CA ASN A 147 4.59 -11.11 -16.42
C ASN A 147 3.93 -9.76 -16.12
N ILE A 148 3.68 -8.93 -17.14
CA ILE A 148 2.98 -7.66 -17.01
C ILE A 148 1.54 -7.83 -17.52
N GLN A 149 0.57 -7.50 -16.67
CA GLN A 149 -0.85 -7.47 -17.04
C GLN A 149 -1.41 -6.06 -16.80
N SER A 150 -2.00 -5.47 -17.84
CA SER A 150 -2.52 -4.10 -17.79
C SER A 150 -4.00 -4.06 -18.11
N VAL A 151 -4.78 -3.40 -17.27
CA VAL A 151 -6.23 -3.21 -17.42
C VAL A 151 -6.52 -1.71 -17.53
N PHE A 152 -6.53 -1.21 -18.76
CA PHE A 152 -6.73 0.22 -19.10
C PHE A 152 -7.99 0.49 -19.93
N ASN A 153 -8.94 -0.45 -19.91
CA ASN A 153 -10.17 -0.41 -20.72
C ASN A 153 -11.45 -0.37 -19.87
N VAL A 154 -11.35 -0.39 -18.54
CA VAL A 154 -12.51 -0.29 -17.65
C VAL A 154 -12.94 1.16 -17.54
N SER A 155 -14.22 1.42 -17.78
CA SER A 155 -14.79 2.77 -17.73
C SER A 155 -15.05 3.22 -16.29
N SER A 156 -13.97 3.43 -15.54
CA SER A 156 -14.00 3.91 -14.16
C SER A 156 -13.33 5.27 -14.02
N ALA A 157 -13.73 6.01 -12.98
CA ALA A 157 -13.00 7.16 -12.47
C ALA A 157 -11.92 6.73 -11.47
N HIS A 158 -11.32 7.69 -10.75
CA HIS A 158 -10.27 7.46 -9.75
C HIS A 158 -10.82 6.77 -8.49
N ALA A 159 -10.64 5.45 -8.39
CA ALA A 159 -11.05 4.65 -7.23
C ALA A 159 -10.32 3.31 -7.17
N TRP A 160 -10.32 2.69 -5.99
CA TRP A 160 -10.09 1.25 -5.87
C TRP A 160 -11.31 0.49 -6.44
N ILE A 161 -11.08 -0.44 -7.34
CA ILE A 161 -12.15 -1.08 -8.13
C ILE A 161 -12.56 -2.41 -7.52
N THR A 162 -13.85 -2.59 -7.32
CA THR A 162 -14.46 -3.83 -6.81
C THR A 162 -15.61 -4.28 -7.71
N ASP A 163 -16.11 -5.48 -7.44
CA ASP A 163 -17.29 -6.07 -8.08
C ASP A 163 -18.55 -6.04 -7.19
N SER A 164 -18.44 -5.58 -5.94
CA SER A 164 -19.52 -5.71 -4.95
C SER A 164 -19.75 -4.51 -4.05
N TYR A 165 -18.86 -3.52 -4.00
CA TYR A 165 -18.93 -2.42 -3.03
C TYR A 165 -18.45 -1.06 -3.56
N GLY A 166 -19.06 0.00 -3.05
CA GLY A 166 -18.61 1.37 -3.26
C GLY A 166 -19.49 2.16 -4.24
N ASN A 167 -18.95 3.29 -4.69
CA ASN A 167 -19.62 4.24 -5.56
C ASN A 167 -19.86 3.67 -6.97
N ALA A 168 -20.63 4.41 -7.77
CA ALA A 168 -20.76 4.12 -9.18
C ALA A 168 -19.38 4.24 -9.87
N CYS A 169 -19.09 3.30 -10.78
CA CYS A 169 -17.79 3.18 -11.43
C CYS A 169 -17.23 4.48 -12.03
N GLY A 170 -18.08 5.29 -12.67
CA GLY A 170 -17.71 6.57 -13.29
C GLY A 170 -17.59 7.76 -12.33
N THR A 171 -17.53 7.55 -11.01
CA THR A 171 -17.44 8.64 -10.02
C THR A 171 -16.19 8.52 -9.15
N SER A 172 -15.54 9.67 -8.90
CA SER A 172 -14.43 9.79 -7.94
C SER A 172 -14.95 10.53 -6.70
N LEU A 173 -15.44 9.77 -5.73
CA LEU A 173 -16.04 10.27 -4.49
C LEU A 173 -15.57 9.40 -3.32
N THR A 174 -15.55 9.96 -2.11
CA THR A 174 -15.39 9.19 -0.87
C THR A 174 -16.35 7.98 -0.86
N PRO A 175 -15.90 6.75 -0.54
CA PRO A 175 -14.60 6.39 0.07
C PRO A 175 -13.46 6.13 -0.94
N TYR A 176 -13.60 6.54 -2.20
CA TYR A 176 -12.70 6.23 -3.33
C TYR A 176 -12.57 4.71 -3.57
N ILE A 177 -13.70 4.03 -3.39
CA ILE A 177 -13.91 2.62 -3.73
C ILE A 177 -15.16 2.59 -4.60
N SER A 178 -15.11 1.88 -5.72
CA SER A 178 -16.21 1.85 -6.69
C SER A 178 -16.56 0.43 -7.10
N ASN A 179 -17.86 0.16 -7.20
CA ASN A 179 -18.36 -1.08 -7.79
C ASN A 179 -18.42 -0.91 -9.31
N CYS A 180 -17.51 -1.59 -9.99
CA CYS A 180 -17.42 -1.64 -11.45
C CYS A 180 -17.77 -3.00 -12.03
N GLY A 181 -18.24 -3.95 -11.21
CA GLY A 181 -18.38 -5.35 -11.63
C GLY A 181 -17.05 -6.01 -11.99
N PHE A 182 -15.93 -5.48 -11.49
CA PHE A 182 -14.57 -5.95 -11.79
C PHE A 182 -13.78 -6.12 -10.49
N ASN A 183 -13.29 -7.34 -10.24
CA ASN A 183 -12.66 -7.68 -8.97
C ASN A 183 -11.14 -7.50 -9.02
N SER A 184 -10.66 -6.27 -8.86
CA SER A 184 -9.22 -5.97 -8.93
C SER A 184 -8.41 -6.75 -7.88
N ALA A 185 -8.95 -6.94 -6.68
CA ALA A 185 -8.32 -7.72 -5.62
C ALA A 185 -8.08 -9.18 -6.02
N ARG A 186 -9.06 -9.82 -6.67
CA ARG A 186 -8.91 -11.18 -7.24
C ARG A 186 -7.83 -11.19 -8.31
N GLU A 187 -7.88 -10.27 -9.27
CA GLU A 187 -6.91 -10.23 -10.38
C GLU A 187 -5.47 -10.07 -9.86
N ILE A 188 -5.24 -9.10 -8.96
CA ILE A 188 -3.94 -8.86 -8.34
C ILE A 188 -3.46 -10.11 -7.62
N LEU A 189 -4.24 -10.64 -6.67
CA LEU A 189 -3.79 -11.77 -5.85
C LEU A 189 -3.67 -13.07 -6.65
N THR A 190 -4.49 -13.26 -7.69
CA THR A 190 -4.37 -14.40 -8.61
C THR A 190 -3.05 -14.35 -9.34
N LEU A 191 -2.68 -13.18 -9.89
CA LEU A 191 -1.41 -13.03 -10.59
C LEU A 191 -0.20 -13.17 -9.63
N MET A 192 -0.23 -12.53 -8.46
CA MET A 192 0.90 -12.55 -7.52
C MET A 192 1.23 -13.95 -6.98
N TYR A 193 0.23 -14.83 -6.91
CA TYR A 193 0.32 -16.08 -6.17
C TYR A 193 -0.07 -17.31 -6.99
N ASP A 194 -0.16 -17.16 -8.31
CA ASP A 194 -0.56 -18.19 -9.28
C ASP A 194 -1.80 -18.96 -8.82
N LEU A 195 -2.82 -18.23 -8.33
CA LEU A 195 -4.06 -18.83 -7.86
C LEU A 195 -4.88 -19.34 -9.05
N ASP A 196 -5.81 -20.28 -8.81
CA ASP A 196 -6.76 -20.68 -9.85
C ASP A 196 -7.72 -19.51 -10.16
N PRO A 197 -7.70 -18.95 -11.38
CA PRO A 197 -8.58 -17.84 -11.75
C PRO A 197 -10.05 -18.24 -11.74
N ASN A 198 -10.39 -19.54 -11.74
CA ASN A 198 -11.75 -20.07 -11.65
C ASN A 198 -12.13 -20.52 -10.24
N GLN A 199 -11.26 -20.31 -9.24
CA GLN A 199 -11.54 -20.66 -7.85
C GLN A 199 -12.85 -20.01 -7.43
N LYS A 200 -13.83 -20.83 -7.04
CA LYS A 200 -15.09 -20.33 -6.48
C LYS A 200 -14.78 -19.66 -5.15
N ILE A 201 -15.25 -18.44 -4.96
CA ILE A 201 -15.10 -17.75 -3.68
C ILE A 201 -16.23 -18.23 -2.77
N TRP A 202 -15.90 -19.08 -1.79
CA TRP A 202 -16.89 -19.74 -0.92
C TRP A 202 -16.83 -19.27 0.54
N SER A 203 -15.72 -18.67 0.96
CA SER A 203 -15.62 -18.02 2.26
C SER A 203 -15.92 -16.53 2.14
N SER A 204 -16.66 -15.97 3.09
CA SER A 204 -16.67 -14.53 3.32
C SER A 204 -15.49 -14.14 4.21
N ALA A 205 -14.91 -12.96 3.99
CA ALA A 205 -13.96 -12.38 4.93
C ALA A 205 -14.59 -12.27 6.33
N ARG A 206 -13.83 -12.61 7.36
CA ARG A 206 -14.27 -12.61 8.75
C ARG A 206 -13.84 -11.31 9.40
N LYS A 207 -14.78 -10.42 9.76
CA LYS A 207 -14.44 -9.13 10.38
C LYS A 207 -13.58 -9.28 11.65
N GLN A 208 -13.82 -10.32 12.44
CA GLN A 208 -13.02 -10.64 13.63
C GLN A 208 -11.57 -11.01 13.34
N ASN A 209 -11.23 -11.32 12.09
CA ASN A 209 -9.85 -11.60 11.66
C ASN A 209 -9.08 -10.31 11.31
N ILE A 210 -9.72 -9.14 11.40
CA ILE A 210 -9.03 -7.85 11.29
C ILE A 210 -8.41 -7.52 12.66
N ALA A 211 -7.09 -7.52 12.72
CA ALA A 211 -6.33 -7.15 13.90
C ALA A 211 -5.79 -5.72 13.77
N GLN A 212 -5.95 -4.95 14.85
CA GLN A 212 -5.36 -3.63 15.00
C GLN A 212 -3.99 -3.73 15.67
N PHE A 213 -3.04 -2.86 15.32
CA PHE A 213 -1.77 -2.73 16.04
C PHE A 213 -1.24 -1.29 16.04
N SER A 214 -0.31 -1.02 16.95
CA SER A 214 0.41 0.25 17.11
C SER A 214 1.56 0.35 16.11
N GLN A 215 1.44 1.19 15.09
CA GLN A 215 2.55 1.49 14.17
C GLN A 215 3.79 2.11 14.86
N PRO A 216 3.66 3.01 15.87
CA PRO A 216 4.82 3.56 16.60
C PRO A 216 5.72 2.50 17.22
N SER A 217 5.17 1.34 17.59
CA SER A 217 5.95 0.25 18.19
C SER A 217 6.95 -0.39 17.21
N TYR A 218 6.82 -0.12 15.90
CA TYR A 218 7.61 -0.71 14.83
C TYR A 218 8.27 0.36 13.93
N PHE A 219 8.29 1.61 14.39
CA PHE A 219 8.84 2.73 13.66
C PHE A 219 10.00 3.35 14.46
N PRO A 220 11.20 3.54 13.89
CA PRO A 220 12.27 4.27 14.56
C PRO A 220 11.94 5.77 14.57
N GLY A 221 11.49 6.30 15.71
CA GLY A 221 11.14 7.72 15.89
C GLY A 221 9.63 7.94 16.04
N THR A 222 9.13 9.10 15.61
CA THR A 222 7.70 9.44 15.67
C THR A 222 7.02 9.17 14.32
N PRO A 223 6.00 8.28 14.25
CA PRO A 223 5.29 7.99 12.99
C PRO A 223 4.68 9.22 12.31
N GLN A 224 4.29 10.22 13.09
CA GLN A 224 3.73 11.48 12.56
C GLN A 224 4.73 12.22 11.67
N ALA A 225 6.03 12.19 12.01
CA ALA A 225 7.07 12.78 11.18
C ALA A 225 7.23 12.05 9.83
N ALA A 226 6.80 10.78 9.78
CA ALA A 226 6.75 9.97 8.57
C ALA A 226 5.37 9.96 7.90
N GLY A 227 4.41 10.77 8.37
CA GLY A 227 3.04 10.77 7.82
C GLY A 227 2.26 9.46 8.06
N LEU A 228 2.65 8.67 9.07
CA LEU A 228 2.00 7.42 9.43
C LEU A 228 1.08 7.60 10.64
N HIS A 229 -0.10 6.97 10.60
CA HIS A 229 -1.06 6.98 11.70
C HIS A 229 -0.53 6.20 12.92
N GLN A 230 -1.14 6.36 14.10
CA GLN A 230 -0.75 5.57 15.29
C GLN A 230 -1.15 4.09 15.16
N THR A 231 -2.12 3.80 14.31
CA THR A 231 -2.79 2.51 14.21
C THR A 231 -2.67 1.95 12.81
N GLY A 232 -2.25 0.69 12.67
CA GLY A 232 -2.29 -0.10 11.43
C GLY A 232 -3.20 -1.31 11.57
N PHE A 233 -3.50 -1.98 10.45
CA PHE A 233 -4.38 -3.14 10.44
C PHE A 233 -3.78 -4.32 9.68
N LEU A 234 -4.14 -5.53 10.12
CA LEU A 234 -3.88 -6.78 9.43
C LEU A 234 -5.20 -7.51 9.22
N TYR A 235 -5.37 -8.18 8.09
CA TYR A 235 -6.29 -9.30 7.97
C TYR A 235 -5.51 -10.61 8.10
N ILE A 236 -5.86 -11.43 9.09
CA ILE A 236 -5.15 -12.68 9.39
C ILE A 236 -6.07 -13.86 9.11
N PRO A 237 -5.85 -14.63 8.02
CA PRO A 237 -6.67 -15.79 7.73
C PRO A 237 -6.76 -16.76 8.91
N THR A 238 -7.91 -17.42 9.05
CA THR A 238 -8.15 -18.38 10.14
C THR A 238 -7.07 -19.46 10.20
N SER A 239 -6.64 -19.97 9.04
CA SER A 239 -5.56 -20.95 8.89
C SER A 239 -4.20 -20.42 9.34
N CYS A 240 -3.88 -19.16 9.02
CA CYS A 240 -2.62 -18.51 9.44
C CYS A 240 -2.55 -18.36 10.96
N ALA A 241 -3.66 -17.96 11.58
CA ALA A 241 -3.76 -17.90 13.05
C ALA A 241 -3.60 -19.28 13.71
N GLN A 242 -3.84 -20.37 12.96
CA GLN A 242 -3.67 -21.77 13.41
C GLN A 242 -2.31 -22.37 13.03
N GLY A 243 -1.38 -21.58 12.48
CA GLY A 243 -0.01 -22.00 12.19
C GLY A 243 0.23 -22.56 10.79
N ALA A 244 -0.72 -22.44 9.87
CA ALA A 244 -0.48 -22.77 8.45
C ALA A 244 0.64 -21.91 7.87
N LEU A 245 1.34 -22.43 6.84
CA LEU A 245 2.27 -21.64 6.05
C LEU A 245 1.50 -20.56 5.29
N CYS A 246 1.88 -19.31 5.47
CA CYS A 246 1.18 -18.15 4.93
C CYS A 246 2.10 -17.21 4.17
N ARG A 247 1.47 -16.48 3.24
CA ARG A 247 2.06 -15.44 2.41
C ARG A 247 1.65 -14.07 2.96
N ILE A 248 2.30 -13.00 2.54
CA ILE A 248 1.96 -11.63 2.96
C ILE A 248 1.70 -10.74 1.75
N HIS A 249 0.56 -10.07 1.73
CA HIS A 249 0.27 -9.01 0.78
C HIS A 249 0.16 -7.67 1.51
N VAL A 250 0.99 -6.69 1.14
CA VAL A 250 0.89 -5.32 1.66
C VAL A 250 -0.05 -4.52 0.77
N SER A 251 -1.05 -3.82 1.32
CA SER A 251 -2.01 -3.03 0.57
C SER A 251 -2.12 -1.60 1.09
N TYR A 252 -1.69 -0.64 0.28
CA TYR A 252 -1.69 0.78 0.62
C TYR A 252 -2.95 1.49 0.12
N HIS A 253 -3.67 2.14 1.02
CA HIS A 253 -4.80 3.01 0.66
C HIS A 253 -4.31 4.29 -0.06
N GLY A 254 -5.23 5.01 -0.71
CA GLY A 254 -4.94 6.26 -1.40
C GLY A 254 -5.02 7.49 -0.49
N CYS A 255 -4.75 8.67 -1.07
CA CYS A 255 -5.08 9.94 -0.42
C CYS A 255 -6.57 10.00 -0.09
N LEU A 256 -6.93 10.68 1.00
CA LEU A 256 -8.31 10.81 1.51
C LEU A 256 -8.99 9.49 1.89
N MET A 257 -8.22 8.40 1.99
CA MET A 257 -8.68 7.07 2.37
C MET A 257 -8.11 6.61 3.72
N THR A 258 -7.65 7.55 4.56
CA THR A 258 -7.17 7.24 5.92
C THR A 258 -8.34 6.74 6.79
N GLN A 259 -8.01 6.02 7.86
CA GLN A 259 -9.02 5.58 8.83
C GLN A 259 -9.81 6.75 9.46
N ASP A 260 -9.20 7.94 9.58
CA ASP A 260 -9.89 9.12 10.12
C ASP A 260 -10.99 9.65 9.17
N LEU A 261 -10.85 9.39 7.87
CA LEU A 261 -11.75 9.92 6.84
C LEU A 261 -12.79 8.90 6.38
N ILE A 262 -12.38 7.64 6.20
CA ILE A 262 -13.26 6.59 5.66
C ILE A 262 -13.41 5.40 6.61
N GLN A 263 -12.89 5.48 7.84
CA GLN A 263 -12.87 4.39 8.80
C GLN A 263 -12.22 3.14 8.18
N LEU A 264 -12.78 1.96 8.40
CA LEU A 264 -12.24 0.71 7.86
C LEU A 264 -12.75 0.38 6.47
N GLN A 265 -13.36 1.32 5.72
CA GLN A 265 -13.99 0.99 4.43
C GLN A 265 -13.02 0.34 3.43
N TYR A 266 -11.78 0.83 3.33
CA TYR A 266 -10.75 0.20 2.48
C TYR A 266 -10.31 -1.17 3.01
N VAL A 267 -10.07 -1.26 4.33
CA VAL A 267 -9.64 -2.51 4.98
C VAL A 267 -10.70 -3.60 4.84
N GLU A 268 -11.98 -3.27 5.01
CA GLU A 268 -13.08 -4.24 4.97
C GLU A 268 -13.56 -4.57 3.56
N ASN A 269 -13.55 -3.59 2.64
CA ASN A 269 -14.28 -3.68 1.37
C ASN A 269 -13.42 -3.56 0.12
N SER A 270 -12.09 -3.65 0.22
CA SER A 270 -11.20 -3.74 -0.95
C SER A 270 -11.40 -5.03 -1.76
N GLY A 271 -12.03 -6.05 -1.17
CA GLY A 271 -12.16 -7.41 -1.74
C GLY A 271 -10.97 -8.32 -1.45
N LEU A 272 -9.84 -7.78 -0.97
CA LEU A 272 -8.62 -8.55 -0.71
C LEU A 272 -8.81 -9.63 0.36
N ASN A 273 -9.49 -9.29 1.47
CA ASN A 273 -9.64 -10.18 2.62
C ASN A 273 -10.33 -11.52 2.27
N GLN A 274 -11.27 -11.50 1.32
CA GLN A 274 -12.03 -12.69 0.96
C GLN A 274 -11.16 -13.70 0.19
N ILE A 275 -10.36 -13.18 -0.75
CA ILE A 275 -9.38 -13.97 -1.50
C ILE A 275 -8.26 -14.44 -0.57
N ALA A 276 -7.86 -13.60 0.38
CA ALA A 276 -6.84 -13.89 1.38
C ALA A 276 -7.22 -15.01 2.36
N GLU A 277 -8.46 -15.00 2.87
CA GLU A 277 -8.97 -16.01 3.82
C GLU A 277 -8.82 -17.44 3.28
N GLN A 278 -9.18 -17.66 2.02
CA GLN A 278 -9.18 -19.00 1.41
C GLN A 278 -7.82 -19.43 0.86
N ASN A 279 -6.84 -18.52 0.78
CA ASN A 279 -5.54 -18.77 0.14
C ASN A 279 -4.32 -18.56 1.06
N ASN A 280 -4.53 -18.47 2.38
CA ASN A 280 -3.48 -18.32 3.38
C ASN A 280 -2.59 -17.09 3.15
N ILE A 281 -3.22 -15.94 2.85
CA ILE A 281 -2.52 -14.68 2.63
C ILE A 281 -2.86 -13.73 3.77
N ILE A 282 -1.89 -13.34 4.59
CA ILE A 282 -2.07 -12.24 5.52
C ILE A 282 -2.06 -10.94 4.72
N VAL A 283 -3.05 -10.07 4.90
CA VAL A 283 -3.06 -8.75 4.27
C VAL A 283 -2.65 -7.71 5.29
N PHE A 284 -1.56 -6.99 5.02
CA PHE A 284 -1.13 -5.87 5.82
C PHE A 284 -1.62 -4.56 5.20
N TYR A 285 -2.34 -3.76 6.00
CA TYR A 285 -2.83 -2.44 5.65
C TYR A 285 -2.11 -1.37 6.48
N PRO A 286 -0.94 -0.87 6.03
CA PRO A 286 -0.35 0.35 6.59
C PRO A 286 -1.35 1.50 6.55
N GLN A 287 -1.27 2.41 7.51
CA GLN A 287 -2.14 3.59 7.56
C GLN A 287 -1.32 4.87 7.58
N ALA A 288 -1.57 5.74 6.61
CA ALA A 288 -1.08 7.12 6.62
C ALA A 288 -2.01 8.01 7.47
N VAL A 289 -1.55 9.22 7.80
CA VAL A 289 -2.32 10.21 8.54
C VAL A 289 -2.26 11.56 7.86
N ALA A 290 -3.37 12.29 7.88
CA ALA A 290 -3.41 13.67 7.41
C ALA A 290 -2.64 14.59 8.37
N SER A 291 -1.89 15.53 7.82
CA SER A 291 -1.20 16.58 8.59
C SER A 291 -1.35 17.94 7.92
N SER A 292 -1.88 18.90 8.69
CA SER A 292 -1.92 20.32 8.31
C SER A 292 -0.64 21.07 8.71
N PHE A 293 0.27 20.41 9.44
CA PHE A 293 1.55 20.97 9.87
C PHE A 293 2.70 20.32 9.12
N ALA A 294 3.87 20.96 9.09
CA ALA A 294 5.03 20.44 8.37
C ALA A 294 5.42 19.02 8.87
N PRO A 295 5.65 18.05 7.96
CA PRO A 295 5.44 18.13 6.51
C PRO A 295 3.94 18.17 6.14
N GLN A 296 3.55 19.15 5.32
CA GLN A 296 2.15 19.32 4.93
C GLN A 296 1.70 18.17 4.02
N ASN A 297 0.70 17.43 4.49
CA ASN A 297 0.05 16.34 3.78
C ASN A 297 -1.41 16.28 4.23
N PRO A 298 -2.23 17.29 3.88
CA PRO A 298 -3.59 17.42 4.41
C PRO A 298 -4.52 16.28 3.94
N ASN A 299 -4.14 15.58 2.87
CA ASN A 299 -4.90 14.48 2.32
C ASN A 299 -4.51 13.12 2.90
N GLY A 300 -3.52 13.04 3.79
CA GLY A 300 -3.10 11.78 4.41
C GLY A 300 -2.61 10.74 3.40
N CYS A 301 -1.84 11.19 2.41
CA CYS A 301 -1.21 10.34 1.41
C CYS A 301 0.01 9.60 2.00
N PHE A 302 0.38 8.46 1.44
CA PHE A 302 1.74 7.92 1.62
C PHE A 302 2.79 8.85 0.98
N ASP A 303 4.06 8.73 1.34
CA ASP A 303 5.11 9.60 0.80
C ASP A 303 5.54 9.17 -0.60
N TRP A 304 5.15 9.98 -1.58
CA TRP A 304 5.50 9.82 -2.99
C TRP A 304 6.08 11.09 -3.61
N TRP A 305 6.36 12.13 -2.80
CA TRP A 305 6.99 13.37 -3.25
C TRP A 305 8.11 13.87 -2.32
N GLY A 306 8.55 13.04 -1.37
CA GLY A 306 9.71 13.30 -0.50
C GLY A 306 9.40 14.08 0.76
N PHE A 307 8.13 14.16 1.17
CA PHE A 307 7.76 14.97 2.35
C PHE A 307 8.27 14.37 3.67
N ALA A 308 8.49 13.06 3.72
CA ALA A 308 9.05 12.35 4.87
C ALA A 308 10.56 12.10 4.72
N GLY A 309 11.19 12.63 3.66
CA GLY A 309 12.63 12.60 3.43
C GLY A 309 13.01 12.31 1.97
N ALA A 310 14.19 12.80 1.54
CA ALA A 310 14.62 12.74 0.15
C ALA A 310 14.79 11.30 -0.41
N GLY A 311 14.99 10.32 0.48
CA GLY A 311 15.10 8.89 0.16
C GLY A 311 13.77 8.13 0.14
N TYR A 312 12.61 8.81 0.05
CA TYR A 312 11.26 8.20 0.14
C TYR A 312 11.04 6.99 -0.79
N ALA A 313 11.71 6.97 -1.94
CA ALA A 313 11.63 5.90 -2.93
C ALA A 313 12.66 4.78 -2.73
N GLU A 314 13.59 4.90 -1.78
CA GLU A 314 14.69 3.96 -1.53
C GLU A 314 14.39 3.07 -0.32
N LYS A 315 15.26 2.08 -0.04
CA LYS A 315 15.23 1.28 1.20
C LYS A 315 15.31 2.14 2.46
N SER A 316 16.03 3.26 2.39
CA SER A 316 16.18 4.22 3.49
C SER A 316 14.92 5.04 3.75
N GLY A 317 13.96 5.04 2.81
CA GLY A 317 12.68 5.72 2.95
C GLY A 317 11.94 5.22 4.19
N VAL A 318 11.59 6.14 5.09
CA VAL A 318 11.08 5.80 6.42
C VAL A 318 9.80 4.95 6.39
N GLN A 319 8.92 5.18 5.41
CA GLN A 319 7.71 4.38 5.23
C GLN A 319 8.02 2.97 4.68
N ASN A 320 9.04 2.82 3.81
CA ASN A 320 9.46 1.51 3.31
C ASN A 320 10.14 0.70 4.42
N ALA A 321 11.06 1.33 5.16
CA ALA A 321 11.73 0.71 6.31
C ALA A 321 10.74 0.25 7.38
N PHE A 322 9.69 1.03 7.66
CA PHE A 322 8.59 0.64 8.52
C PHE A 322 7.91 -0.66 8.06
N VAL A 323 7.55 -0.75 6.78
CA VAL A 323 6.88 -1.95 6.25
C VAL A 323 7.76 -3.19 6.36
N THR A 324 9.06 -3.09 6.05
CA THR A 324 9.98 -4.23 6.26
C THR A 324 10.09 -4.64 7.73
N THR A 325 10.06 -3.68 8.66
CA THR A 325 10.10 -3.94 10.10
C THR A 325 8.86 -4.72 10.55
N VAL A 326 7.67 -4.31 10.07
CA VAL A 326 6.41 -5.01 10.34
C VAL A 326 6.46 -6.44 9.78
N ILE A 327 6.89 -6.63 8.53
CA ILE A 327 6.95 -7.96 7.90
C ILE A 327 7.96 -8.88 8.61
N ASN A 328 9.15 -8.37 8.93
CA ASN A 328 10.16 -9.12 9.69
C ASN A 328 9.61 -9.55 11.06
N THR A 329 8.88 -8.66 11.74
CA THR A 329 8.23 -8.97 13.02
C THR A 329 7.17 -10.06 12.88
N LEU A 330 6.28 -9.92 11.88
CA LEU A 330 5.26 -10.93 11.58
C LEU A 330 5.86 -12.29 11.24
N SER A 331 7.05 -12.32 10.68
CA SER A 331 7.74 -13.55 10.28
C SER A 331 8.61 -14.16 11.38
N GLY A 332 8.87 -13.41 12.47
CA GLY A 332 9.80 -13.82 13.52
C GLY A 332 11.26 -13.93 13.08
N ARG A 333 11.60 -13.41 11.89
CA ARG A 333 12.94 -13.47 11.28
C ARG A 333 13.16 -12.31 10.31
N LYS A 334 14.43 -12.03 10.00
CA LYS A 334 14.82 -11.04 9.00
C LYS A 334 14.63 -11.60 7.58
N ILE A 335 13.72 -11.01 6.81
CA ILE A 335 13.49 -11.29 5.38
C ILE A 335 14.12 -10.21 4.49
N PHE A 336 14.06 -8.95 4.92
CA PHE A 336 14.69 -7.80 4.26
C PHE A 336 15.95 -7.36 4.99
#